data_AF-A0A358DLQ8-F1
#
_entry.id   AF-A0A358DLQ8-F1
#
_cell.length_a   1.000
_cell.length_b   1.000
_cell.length_c   1.000
_cell.angle_alpha   90.00
_cell.angle_beta   90.00
_cell.angle_gamma   90.00
#
_symmetry.space_group_name_H-M   'P 1'
#
loop_
_entity.id
_entity.type
_entity.pdbx_description
1 polymer ?
#
loop_
_entity_poly.entity_id
_entity_poly.type
_entity_poly.pdbx_seq_one_letter_code
_entity_poly.pdbx_strand_id
1 'polypeptide(L)'
;DEGKAMRNYGERPAAYLTHEAVELIVKRGIDHLVLDLPSLDRYEDGGSLPNHRIFWQLKPGSRAHGGHRTVTELALVPNEAQDGVYLLDLQVPRMLCDAAPSRPLLFPLERAP
;
A
#
# COMPACT_ATOMS: atom_id res chain seq x y z
N ASP A 1 -16.11 5.49 -1.66
CA ASP A 1 -16.33 6.72 -2.45
C ASP A 1 -16.19 6.38 -3.93
N GLU A 2 -17.30 6.37 -4.67
CA GLU A 2 -17.36 6.00 -6.10
C GLU A 2 -16.50 6.92 -7.00
N GLY A 3 -16.23 8.15 -6.56
CA GLY A 3 -15.42 9.10 -7.32
C GLY A 3 -13.92 8.79 -7.33
N LYS A 4 -13.43 7.85 -6.49
CA LYS A 4 -12.00 7.54 -6.39
C LYS A 4 -11.40 7.01 -7.71
N ALA A 5 -12.16 6.21 -8.46
CA ALA A 5 -11.70 5.61 -9.71
C ALA A 5 -11.37 6.62 -10.81
N MET A 6 -12.01 7.79 -10.78
CA MET A 6 -11.89 8.84 -11.80
C MET A 6 -11.29 10.14 -11.24
N ARG A 7 -10.78 10.11 -9.99
CA ARG A 7 -10.29 11.31 -9.32
C ARG A 7 -8.91 11.70 -9.85
N ASN A 8 -8.76 12.98 -10.22
CA ASN A 8 -7.46 13.59 -10.42
C ASN A 8 -6.87 13.99 -9.05
N TYR A 9 -5.95 13.16 -8.54
CA TYR A 9 -5.28 13.40 -7.26
C TYR A 9 -4.21 14.51 -7.30
N GLY A 10 -3.87 15.02 -8.49
CA GLY A 10 -3.02 16.22 -8.63
C GLY A 10 -3.76 17.53 -8.37
N GLU A 11 -5.08 17.54 -8.53
CA GLU A 11 -5.92 18.73 -8.27
C GLU A 11 -6.62 18.66 -6.90
N ARG A 12 -6.80 17.44 -6.37
CA ARG A 12 -7.44 17.20 -5.08
C ARG A 12 -6.52 16.39 -4.19
N PRO A 13 -5.95 16.98 -3.13
CA PRO A 13 -5.04 16.27 -2.25
C PRO A 13 -5.72 15.05 -1.63
N ALA A 14 -5.00 13.93 -1.60
CA ALA A 14 -5.41 12.71 -0.92
C ALA A 14 -4.92 12.68 0.52
N ALA A 15 -5.59 11.87 1.34
CA ALA A 15 -5.02 11.44 2.61
C ALA A 15 -3.74 10.60 2.36
N TYR A 16 -2.87 10.58 3.36
CA TYR A 16 -1.64 9.80 3.41
C TYR A 16 -1.41 9.37 4.86
N LEU A 17 -0.46 8.47 5.11
CA LEU A 17 -0.23 7.95 6.46
C LEU A 17 0.68 8.88 7.27
N THR A 18 0.47 8.96 8.58
CA THR A 18 1.47 9.58 9.47
C THR A 18 2.65 8.63 9.65
N HIS A 19 3.83 9.17 9.98
CA HIS A 19 5.03 8.36 10.23
C HIS A 19 4.77 7.34 11.34
N GLU A 20 4.10 7.74 12.42
CA GLU A 20 3.77 6.90 13.56
C GLU A 20 2.87 5.72 13.19
N ALA A 21 1.95 5.93 12.23
CA ALA A 21 1.08 4.86 11.73
C ALA A 21 1.90 3.81 10.96
N VAL A 22 2.85 4.24 10.13
CA VAL A 22 3.73 3.35 9.36
C VAL A 22 4.69 2.60 10.29
N GLU A 23 5.24 3.27 11.31
CA GLU A 23 6.06 2.62 12.34
C GLU A 23 5.28 1.55 13.10
N LEU A 24 4.01 1.83 13.45
CA LEU A 24 3.15 0.85 14.10
C LEU A 24 2.88 -0.36 13.19
N ILE A 25 2.58 -0.14 11.91
CA ILE A 25 2.40 -1.19 10.91
C ILE A 25 3.63 -2.10 10.85
N VAL A 26 4.82 -1.52 10.74
CA VAL A 26 6.09 -2.25 10.72
C VAL A 26 6.29 -3.05 12.02
N LYS A 27 6.03 -2.44 13.17
CA LYS A 27 6.15 -3.09 14.49
C LYS A 27 5.18 -4.27 14.65
N ARG A 28 4.04 -4.25 13.95
CA ARG A 28 3.07 -5.37 13.93
C ARG A 28 3.48 -6.51 12.99
N GLY A 29 4.60 -6.39 12.27
CA GLY A 29 5.09 -7.43 11.36
C GLY A 29 4.27 -7.53 10.07
N ILE A 30 3.63 -6.44 9.64
CA ILE A 30 2.90 -6.41 8.37
C ILE A 30 3.89 -6.25 7.22
N ASP A 31 3.85 -7.19 6.28
CA ASP A 31 4.77 -7.21 5.14
C ASP A 31 4.17 -6.62 3.85
N HIS A 32 2.84 -6.70 3.68
CA HIS A 32 2.16 -6.25 2.47
C HIS A 32 1.09 -5.23 2.83
N LEU A 33 1.20 -4.02 2.29
CA LEU A 33 0.19 -2.97 2.42
C LEU A 33 -0.59 -2.82 1.12
N VAL A 34 -1.90 -2.76 1.22
CA VAL A 34 -2.80 -2.49 0.09
C VAL A 34 -3.64 -1.27 0.48
N LEU A 35 -3.52 -0.18 -0.28
CA LEU A 35 -4.12 1.11 0.02
C LEU A 35 -4.98 1.58 -1.13
N ASP A 36 -6.15 2.13 -0.80
CA ASP A 36 -7.05 2.81 -1.75
C ASP A 36 -6.70 4.31 -1.92
N LEU A 37 -5.45 4.63 -1.62
CA LEU A 37 -4.82 5.95 -1.68
C LEU A 37 -3.79 5.97 -2.81
N PRO A 38 -3.52 7.15 -3.40
CA PRO A 38 -2.47 7.28 -4.41
C PRO A 38 -1.08 7.04 -3.83
N SER A 39 -0.88 7.31 -2.54
CA SER A 39 0.33 6.92 -1.85
C SER A 39 0.17 6.87 -0.32
N LEU A 40 1.06 6.14 0.36
CA LEU A 40 1.27 6.32 1.81
C LEU A 40 2.01 7.61 2.15
N ASP A 41 2.70 8.22 1.17
CA ASP A 41 3.40 9.49 1.33
C ASP A 41 2.56 10.69 0.89
N ARG A 42 2.95 11.88 1.38
CA ARG A 42 2.36 13.13 0.90
C ARG A 42 2.74 13.33 -0.58
N TYR A 43 1.79 13.79 -1.39
CA TYR A 43 2.01 14.04 -2.83
C TYR A 43 3.19 15.00 -3.11
N GLU A 44 3.27 16.10 -2.35
CA GLU A 44 4.38 17.05 -2.42
C GLU A 44 5.38 16.80 -1.27
N ASP A 45 6.21 15.78 -1.41
CA ASP A 45 7.27 15.42 -0.45
C ASP A 45 8.70 15.67 -1.00
N GLY A 46 8.80 16.25 -2.20
CA GLY A 46 10.06 16.48 -2.91
C GLY A 46 10.77 15.20 -3.38
N GLY A 47 10.06 14.07 -3.46
CA GLY A 47 10.61 12.76 -3.83
C GLY A 47 11.40 12.09 -2.69
N SER A 48 11.18 12.51 -1.44
CA SER A 48 11.89 11.97 -0.29
C SER A 48 11.34 10.61 0.19
N LEU A 49 10.07 10.33 -0.11
CA LEU A 49 9.34 9.09 0.19
C LEU A 49 9.50 8.60 1.64
N PRO A 50 9.33 9.46 2.66
CA PRO A 50 9.68 9.14 4.03
C PRO A 50 8.94 7.91 4.56
N ASN A 51 7.64 7.75 4.27
CA ASN A 51 6.86 6.62 4.73
C ASN A 51 7.24 5.32 4.01
N HIS A 52 7.49 5.35 2.70
CA HIS A 52 8.06 4.18 2.02
C HIS A 52 9.39 3.76 2.65
N ARG A 53 10.27 4.73 2.94
CA ARG A 53 11.57 4.46 3.57
C ARG A 53 11.42 3.83 4.95
N ILE A 54 10.47 4.31 5.77
CA ILE A 54 10.14 3.71 7.07
C ILE A 54 9.60 2.29 6.89
N PHE A 55 8.60 2.09 6.02
CA PHE A 55 7.95 0.80 5.80
C PHE A 55 8.93 -0.28 5.34
N TRP A 56 9.77 0.05 4.37
CA TRP A 56 10.82 -0.83 3.86
C TRP A 56 12.06 -0.89 4.73
N GLN A 57 12.11 -0.13 5.83
CA GLN A 57 13.26 -0.03 6.74
C GLN A 57 14.57 0.26 5.99
N LEU A 58 14.52 1.20 5.04
CA LEU A 58 15.67 1.54 4.20
C LEU A 58 16.75 2.25 5.03
N LYS A 59 17.97 1.72 4.96
CA LYS A 59 19.14 2.39 5.53
C LYS A 59 19.35 3.76 4.86
N PRO A 60 19.90 4.74 5.59
CA PRO A 60 20.29 6.02 4.99
C PRO A 60 21.13 5.83 3.71
N GLY A 61 20.81 6.59 2.66
CA GLY A 61 21.48 6.50 1.35
C GLY A 61 21.09 5.30 0.47
N SER A 62 20.34 4.32 0.99
CA SER A 62 19.83 3.20 0.19
C SER A 62 18.65 3.63 -0.68
N ARG A 63 18.62 3.13 -1.93
CA ARG A 63 17.58 3.41 -2.94
C ARG A 63 16.64 2.23 -3.22
N ALA A 64 16.96 1.04 -2.72
CA ALA A 64 16.14 -0.16 -2.89
C ALA A 64 16.16 -0.99 -1.61
N HIS A 65 15.07 -1.72 -1.36
CA HIS A 65 15.06 -2.77 -0.34
C HIS A 65 15.26 -4.12 -1.01
N GLY A 66 16.05 -5.00 -0.39
CA GLY A 66 16.18 -6.41 -0.82
C GLY A 66 15.14 -7.34 -0.17
N GLY A 67 14.14 -6.77 0.51
CA GLY A 67 13.12 -7.52 1.25
C GLY A 67 11.91 -7.91 0.40
N HIS A 68 11.02 -8.72 0.98
CA HIS A 68 9.78 -9.21 0.35
C HIS A 68 8.57 -8.30 0.54
N ARG A 69 8.71 -7.18 1.28
CA ARG A 69 7.60 -6.27 1.57
C ARG A 69 7.12 -5.54 0.33
N THR A 70 5.81 -5.33 0.22
CA THR A 70 5.21 -4.62 -0.92
C THR A 70 4.22 -3.55 -0.45
N VAL A 71 4.08 -2.51 -1.26
CA VAL A 71 3.01 -1.53 -1.16
C VAL A 71 2.24 -1.59 -2.48
N THR A 72 0.94 -1.83 -2.40
CA THR A 72 -0.01 -1.65 -3.50
C THR A 72 -0.79 -0.37 -3.23
N GLU A 73 -0.67 0.60 -4.15
CA GLU A 73 -1.39 1.87 -4.11
C GLU A 73 -2.53 1.85 -5.13
N LEU A 74 -3.47 2.80 -5.02
CA LEU A 74 -4.63 2.93 -5.91
C LEU A 74 -5.51 1.67 -5.99
N ALA A 75 -5.53 0.85 -4.93
CA ALA A 75 -6.39 -0.32 -4.85
C ALA A 75 -7.84 0.12 -4.60
N LEU A 76 -8.69 0.06 -5.62
CA LEU A 76 -10.11 0.38 -5.44
C LEU A 76 -10.83 -0.77 -4.71
N VAL A 77 -11.00 -0.63 -3.40
CA VAL A 77 -11.77 -1.57 -2.57
C VAL A 77 -13.27 -1.22 -2.65
N PRO A 78 -14.16 -2.19 -2.97
CA PRO A 78 -15.61 -1.96 -2.97
C PRO A 78 -16.11 -1.46 -1.61
N ASN A 79 -17.06 -0.51 -1.59
CA ASN A 79 -17.59 0.03 -0.34
C ASN A 79 -18.40 -1.02 0.45
N GLU A 80 -18.89 -2.05 -0.24
CA GLU A 80 -19.68 -3.14 0.31
C GLU A 80 -18.81 -4.24 0.94
N ALA A 81 -17.47 -4.16 0.78
CA ALA A 81 -16.55 -5.06 1.44
C ALA A 81 -16.65 -4.88 2.96
N GLN A 82 -16.84 -5.98 3.69
CA GLN A 82 -16.95 -5.95 5.15
C GLN A 82 -15.56 -5.96 5.78
N ASP A 83 -15.42 -5.28 6.92
CA ASP A 83 -14.23 -5.38 7.75
C ASP A 83 -14.07 -6.81 8.27
N GLY A 84 -12.85 -7.35 8.21
CA GLY A 84 -12.59 -8.70 8.69
C GLY A 84 -11.27 -9.27 8.24
N VAL A 85 -11.11 -10.58 8.46
CA VAL A 85 -9.93 -11.33 8.05
C VAL A 85 -10.21 -12.02 6.72
N TYR A 86 -9.32 -11.80 5.76
CA TYR A 86 -9.38 -12.37 4.43
C TYR A 86 -8.05 -13.06 4.12
N LEU A 87 -8.09 -14.04 3.23
CA LEU A 87 -6.90 -14.50 2.54
C LEU A 87 -6.62 -13.51 1.39
N LEU A 88 -5.42 -12.95 1.38
CA LEU A 88 -4.93 -12.11 0.29
C LEU A 88 -4.07 -12.96 -0.66
N ASP A 89 -4.51 -13.07 -1.92
CA ASP A 89 -3.65 -13.49 -3.04
C ASP A 89 -3.16 -12.23 -3.75
N LEU A 90 -1.87 -11.94 -3.63
CA LEU A 90 -1.23 -10.77 -4.23
C LEU A 90 -0.40 -11.18 -5.45
N GLN A 91 -0.96 -10.95 -6.62
CA GLN A 91 -0.31 -11.30 -7.89
C GLN A 91 0.45 -10.10 -8.46
N VAL A 92 1.73 -10.29 -8.77
CA VAL A 92 2.60 -9.26 -9.36
C VAL A 92 3.33 -9.87 -10.58
N PRO A 93 3.32 -9.22 -11.75
CA PRO A 93 4.01 -9.73 -12.92
C PRO A 93 5.53 -9.65 -12.72
N ARG A 94 6.26 -10.59 -13.33
CA ARG A 94 7.72 -10.66 -13.25
C ARG A 94 8.37 -9.66 -14.20
N MET A 95 8.35 -8.39 -13.82
CA MET A 95 8.94 -7.28 -14.59
C MET A 95 10.19 -6.74 -13.89
N LEU A 96 11.21 -6.35 -14.66
CA LEU A 96 12.36 -5.63 -14.12
C LEU A 96 12.04 -4.13 -14.08
N CYS A 97 11.25 -3.74 -13.08
CA CYS A 97 10.81 -2.37 -12.88
C CYS A 97 10.88 -2.02 -11.38
N ASP A 98 10.86 -0.74 -11.07
CA ASP A 98 10.72 -0.19 -9.73
C ASP A 98 9.30 -0.37 -9.17
N ALA A 99 8.29 -0.41 -10.04
CA ALA A 99 6.92 -0.77 -9.72
C ALA A 99 6.30 -1.61 -10.84
N ALA A 100 5.27 -2.38 -10.50
CA ALA A 100 4.48 -3.15 -11.45
C ALA A 100 3.00 -3.12 -11.04
N PRO A 101 2.06 -3.19 -12.00
CA PRO A 101 0.64 -3.35 -11.66
C PRO A 101 0.47 -4.65 -10.87
N SER A 102 -0.35 -4.61 -9.82
CA SER A 102 -0.67 -5.79 -9.01
C SER A 102 -2.16 -6.10 -9.07
N ARG A 103 -2.51 -7.37 -8.83
CA ARG A 103 -3.90 -7.84 -8.76
C ARG A 103 -4.14 -8.44 -7.37
N PRO A 104 -4.51 -7.62 -6.36
CA PRO A 104 -4.91 -8.12 -5.05
C PRO A 104 -6.29 -8.79 -5.16
N LEU A 105 -6.39 -10.03 -4.71
CA LEU A 105 -7.64 -10.78 -4.62
C LEU A 105 -7.88 -11.14 -3.16
N LEU A 106 -9.07 -10.81 -2.65
CA LEU A 106 -9.48 -11.11 -1.28
C LEU A 106 -10.49 -12.25 -1.27
N PHE A 107 -10.20 -13.29 -0.49
CA PHE A 107 -11.10 -14.41 -0.26
C PHE A 107 -11.56 -14.39 1.20
N PRO A 108 -12.89 -14.37 1.47
CA PRO A 108 -13.40 -14.49 2.83
C PRO A 108 -12.88 -15.77 3.49
N LEU A 109 -12.44 -15.67 4.74
CA LEU A 109 -12.10 -16.85 5.52
C LEU A 109 -13.34 -17.32 6.29
N GLU A 110 -13.72 -18.56 6.05
CA GLU A 110 -14.67 -19.26 6.92
C GLU A 110 -13.91 -19.90 8.08
N ARG A 111 -14.47 -19.85 9.28
CA ARG A 111 -13.93 -20.64 10.38
C ARG A 111 -14.16 -22.11 10.05
N ALA A 112 -13.10 -22.91 10.14
CA ALA A 112 -13.25 -24.35 10.10
C ALA A 112 -14.23 -24.80 11.21
N PRO A 113 -15.10 -25.79 10.93
CA PRO A 113 -16.09 -26.29 11.87
C PRO A 113 -15.48 -26.84 13.17
#